data_AF-A0A9P9NTW5-F1
#
_entry.id   AF-A0A9P9NTW5-F1
#
_cell.length_a   1.000
_cell.length_b   1.000
_cell.length_c   1.000
_cell.angle_alpha   90.00
_cell.angle_beta   90.00
_cell.angle_gamma   90.00
#
_symmetry.space_group_name_H-M   'P 1'
#
loop_
_entity.id
_entity.type
_entity.pdbx_description
1 polymer ?
#
loop_
_entity_poly.entity_id
_entity_poly.type
_entity_poly.pdbx_seq_one_letter_code
_entity_poly.pdbx_strand_id
1 'polypeptide(L)'
;MHLLLVALFLSAVTAGSEILFKSTAFDQGKYGAYPHRSYITEPSLVSPRHNVQQSDSSCDDGLYIMTSLRGDKLESEWKSPMIHDTQGNLVWMDPSYGEIFNLAVQRYKDNDYLTFWKGDDSLGHGEGTYIMLDSSYKQVYNFTAGNHRLGDFHEFTITEHGTALLTQYRYEKGDWGVGLAPQGYIWDSVFQEINIGTSEVLFEWHAYDHVDINKSDFPSGSTGRNRYSGYDFFHINSIDKDALGNYLISSRYYQCLMYISGKNGSILWELGGSRNAFMDLSDSKATTFGWQHDAHWTNDHSGITLFDNGARYHLKPTVDHSRGVHIELNLQAMTATLKTTFVNPRKILSGSQGSMQTLPSGNVLLGYGYNAAWTEFNAQGEVLCDVHIGSQEFFNTGAVQTYKVLKFPWVGRPSTKPKVGTIDGWVYMSWNGATEVKFWIVKGLDEAGAELQRSEEVQVERAGFETGVKIDCQKWKYVKVVAVDADGKVLGESDAATVACEKLGILKAIFVSPTISLIGFLVNFLTVVLLGAAAYSLWRFVVRRRGYSKLQQFWA
;
A
#
# COMPACT_ATOMS: atom_id res chain seq x y z
N MET A 1 0.60 56.83 -4.92
CA MET A 1 -0.46 56.15 -5.68
C MET A 1 -0.56 54.72 -5.15
N HIS A 2 -1.34 54.50 -4.09
CA HIS A 2 -1.54 53.19 -3.49
C HIS A 2 -2.65 52.48 -4.26
N LEU A 3 -2.29 51.49 -5.09
CA LEU A 3 -3.28 50.60 -5.69
C LEU A 3 -3.71 49.58 -4.62
N LEU A 4 -4.98 49.65 -4.21
CA LEU A 4 -5.65 48.55 -3.53
C LEU A 4 -5.68 47.35 -4.48
N LEU A 5 -4.92 46.29 -4.18
CA LEU A 5 -5.22 44.95 -4.70
C LEU A 5 -6.48 44.46 -3.99
N VAL A 6 -7.58 44.38 -4.72
CA VAL A 6 -8.82 43.75 -4.24
C VAL A 6 -8.71 42.26 -4.58
N ALA A 7 -8.23 41.45 -3.63
CA ALA A 7 -8.30 39.99 -3.75
C ALA A 7 -9.74 39.54 -3.47
N LEU A 8 -10.41 39.00 -4.49
CA LEU A 8 -11.72 38.36 -4.34
C LEU A 8 -11.51 36.93 -3.84
N PHE A 9 -11.97 36.65 -2.61
CA PHE A 9 -12.05 35.29 -2.08
C PHE A 9 -13.26 34.58 -2.70
N LEU A 10 -13.00 33.61 -3.57
CA LEU A 10 -14.02 32.72 -4.13
C LEU A 10 -13.97 31.37 -3.40
N SER A 11 -15.15 30.82 -3.11
CA SER A 11 -15.27 29.46 -2.57
C SER A 11 -14.78 28.45 -3.61
N ALA A 12 -13.78 27.63 -3.25
CA ALA A 12 -13.36 26.49 -4.07
C ALA A 12 -14.52 25.50 -4.25
N VAL A 13 -14.53 24.77 -5.37
CA VAL A 13 -15.45 23.64 -5.54
C VAL A 13 -14.60 22.41 -5.82
N THR A 14 -14.80 21.35 -5.03
CA THR A 14 -14.23 20.03 -5.30
C THR A 14 -14.87 19.48 -6.58
N ALA A 15 -14.05 19.02 -7.53
CA ALA A 15 -14.54 18.37 -8.75
C ALA A 15 -15.19 17.01 -8.41
N GLY A 16 -16.49 17.01 -8.10
CA GLY A 16 -17.22 15.80 -7.69
C GLY A 16 -16.85 15.32 -6.28
N SER A 17 -17.74 14.56 -5.62
CA SER A 17 -17.42 14.03 -4.29
C SER A 17 -16.31 12.97 -4.40
N GLU A 18 -15.09 13.41 -4.09
CA GLU A 18 -13.86 12.63 -4.18
C GLU A 18 -13.93 11.31 -3.37
N ILE A 19 -14.71 11.32 -2.29
CA ILE A 19 -14.97 10.19 -1.40
C ILE A 19 -16.43 9.75 -1.45
N LEU A 20 -16.66 8.52 -1.01
CA LEU A 20 -17.97 7.91 -0.83
C LEU A 20 -18.20 7.68 0.67
N PHE A 21 -19.45 7.84 1.11
CA PHE A 21 -19.83 7.61 2.50
C PHE A 21 -20.82 6.46 2.57
N LYS A 22 -20.46 5.40 3.31
CA LYS A 22 -21.31 4.22 3.55
C LYS A 22 -21.96 3.70 2.26
N SER A 23 -21.22 3.68 1.16
CA SER A 23 -21.76 3.36 -0.16
C SER A 23 -21.95 1.86 -0.34
N THR A 24 -23.20 1.39 -0.22
CA THR A 24 -23.53 -0.02 -0.49
C THR A 24 -23.22 -0.43 -1.93
N ALA A 25 -23.29 0.49 -2.90
CA ALA A 25 -22.92 0.21 -4.28
C ALA A 25 -21.42 -0.10 -4.44
N PHE A 26 -20.57 0.58 -3.67
CA PHE A 26 -19.14 0.28 -3.58
C PHE A 26 -18.93 -1.10 -2.94
N ASP A 27 -19.59 -1.35 -1.80
CA ASP A 27 -19.43 -2.60 -1.06
C ASP A 27 -19.87 -3.82 -1.89
N GLN A 28 -20.90 -3.67 -2.71
CA GLN A 28 -21.42 -4.68 -3.66
C GLN A 28 -20.70 -4.66 -5.02
N GLY A 29 -19.50 -4.09 -5.11
CA GLY A 29 -18.65 -4.16 -6.31
C GLY A 29 -19.22 -3.53 -7.58
N LYS A 30 -20.25 -2.67 -7.51
CA LYS A 30 -20.86 -2.04 -8.70
C LYS A 30 -19.90 -1.13 -9.46
N TYR A 31 -18.83 -0.67 -8.79
CA TYR A 31 -17.75 0.12 -9.37
C TYR A 31 -16.49 -0.72 -9.65
N GLY A 32 -16.58 -2.05 -9.61
CA GLY A 32 -15.45 -2.97 -9.71
C GLY A 32 -14.76 -3.22 -8.37
N ALA A 33 -13.67 -4.00 -8.39
CA ALA A 33 -12.92 -4.35 -7.19
C ALA A 33 -12.11 -3.17 -6.61
N TYR A 34 -11.66 -2.27 -7.49
CA TYR A 34 -10.87 -1.07 -7.16
C TYR A 34 -11.54 0.19 -7.73
N PRO A 35 -12.53 0.76 -7.02
CA PRO A 35 -13.11 2.03 -7.42
C PRO A 35 -12.08 3.15 -7.25
N HIS A 36 -11.78 3.86 -8.32
CA HIS A 36 -10.68 4.81 -8.39
C HIS A 36 -11.10 6.12 -9.06
N ARG A 37 -10.18 7.08 -9.10
CA ARG A 37 -10.34 8.39 -9.73
C ARG A 37 -9.05 8.81 -10.43
N SER A 38 -9.19 9.74 -11.37
CA SER A 38 -8.10 10.42 -12.07
C SER A 38 -8.23 11.93 -11.94
N TYR A 39 -7.17 12.64 -12.30
CA TYR A 39 -7.05 14.10 -12.11
C TYR A 39 -6.88 14.81 -13.45
N ILE A 40 -7.43 16.02 -13.57
CA ILE A 40 -7.35 16.81 -14.80
C ILE A 40 -5.92 17.29 -15.05
N THR A 41 -5.24 17.72 -13.98
CA THR A 41 -3.88 18.24 -13.99
C THR A 41 -2.81 17.16 -14.11
N GLU A 42 -3.13 15.95 -13.67
CA GLU A 42 -2.22 14.80 -13.60
C GLU A 42 -2.96 13.49 -13.97
N PRO A 43 -3.38 13.31 -15.25
CA PRO A 43 -4.24 12.20 -15.66
C PRO A 43 -3.58 10.82 -15.59
N SER A 44 -2.25 10.76 -15.46
CA SER A 44 -1.50 9.53 -15.22
C SER A 44 -1.53 9.07 -13.77
N LEU A 45 -2.01 9.91 -12.85
CA LEU A 45 -2.15 9.55 -11.44
C LEU A 45 -3.56 9.00 -11.20
N VAL A 46 -3.63 7.74 -10.79
CA VAL A 46 -4.87 7.03 -10.49
C VAL A 46 -4.84 6.58 -9.04
N SER A 47 -5.69 7.20 -8.21
CA SER A 47 -5.77 6.94 -6.77
C SER A 47 -7.10 6.28 -6.41
N PRO A 48 -7.17 5.56 -5.27
CA PRO A 48 -8.41 4.96 -4.83
C PRO A 48 -9.45 6.02 -4.47
N ARG A 49 -10.73 5.68 -4.67
CA ARG A 49 -11.82 6.37 -3.98
C ARG A 49 -12.04 5.71 -2.65
N HIS A 50 -12.01 6.48 -1.59
CA HIS A 50 -12.27 5.97 -0.25
C HIS A 50 -13.78 5.78 -0.05
N ASN A 51 -14.18 4.64 0.50
CA ASN A 51 -15.50 4.46 1.10
C ASN A 51 -15.38 4.62 2.61
N VAL A 52 -15.75 5.80 3.11
CA VAL A 52 -15.67 6.17 4.52
C VAL A 52 -16.92 5.67 5.21
N GLN A 53 -16.71 4.82 6.20
CA GLN A 53 -17.76 4.11 6.92
C GLN A 53 -18.03 4.75 8.28
N GLN A 54 -16.97 5.30 8.89
CA GLN A 54 -17.05 6.14 10.05
C GLN A 54 -15.94 7.19 9.98
N SER A 55 -16.22 8.39 10.48
CA SER A 55 -15.26 9.49 10.57
C SER A 55 -15.43 10.21 11.91
N ASP A 56 -14.32 10.58 12.52
CA ASP A 56 -14.24 11.39 13.73
C ASP A 56 -13.13 12.43 13.57
N SER A 57 -13.32 13.64 14.11
CA SER A 57 -12.32 14.71 14.02
C SER A 57 -11.02 14.38 14.75
N SER A 58 -11.04 13.47 15.72
CA SER A 58 -9.83 13.00 16.42
C SER A 58 -8.87 12.21 15.53
N CYS A 59 -9.33 11.72 14.38
CA CYS A 59 -8.46 11.12 13.38
C CYS A 59 -7.69 12.18 12.55
N ASP A 60 -8.08 13.45 12.62
CA ASP A 60 -7.39 14.55 11.94
C ASP A 60 -6.28 15.12 12.84
N ASP A 61 -5.22 14.33 13.01
CA ASP A 61 -4.09 14.58 13.90
C ASP A 61 -2.88 15.22 13.19
N GLY A 62 -3.06 15.68 11.96
CA GLY A 62 -1.99 16.26 11.13
C GLY A 62 -1.04 15.24 10.52
N LEU A 63 -1.32 13.93 10.64
CA LEU A 63 -0.55 12.86 10.04
C LEU A 63 -1.20 12.39 8.72
N TYR A 64 -0.41 11.69 7.89
CA TYR A 64 -0.85 11.14 6.60
C TYR A 64 -0.91 9.63 6.61
N ILE A 65 -1.89 9.07 5.89
CA ILE A 65 -2.07 7.62 5.71
C ILE A 65 -1.16 7.14 4.58
N MET A 66 -0.29 6.18 4.90
CA MET A 66 0.65 5.53 3.99
C MET A 66 0.08 4.17 3.56
N THR A 67 0.02 3.94 2.24
CA THR A 67 -0.45 2.67 1.68
C THR A 67 0.49 2.18 0.58
N SER A 68 0.66 0.86 0.51
CA SER A 68 1.42 0.17 -0.53
C SER A 68 0.47 -0.63 -1.43
N LEU A 69 -0.11 0.03 -2.43
CA LEU A 69 -1.22 -0.54 -3.18
C LEU A 69 -0.78 -1.68 -4.11
N ARG A 70 -1.42 -2.85 -3.95
CA ARG A 70 -1.18 -4.08 -4.75
C ARG A 70 -2.45 -4.92 -4.95
N GLY A 71 -2.35 -5.98 -5.76
CA GLY A 71 -3.47 -6.92 -5.99
C GLY A 71 -3.57 -7.40 -7.44
N ASP A 72 -4.32 -8.48 -7.66
CA ASP A 72 -4.46 -9.13 -8.98
C ASP A 72 -5.53 -8.47 -9.88
N LYS A 73 -6.33 -7.53 -9.33
CA LYS A 73 -7.32 -6.72 -10.07
C LYS A 73 -6.90 -5.27 -10.26
N LEU A 74 -5.63 -4.96 -10.00
CA LEU A 74 -5.05 -3.65 -10.30
C LEU A 74 -4.26 -3.70 -11.59
N GLU A 75 -4.42 -2.68 -12.42
CA GLU A 75 -3.50 -2.42 -13.53
C GLU A 75 -2.11 -2.12 -12.99
N SER A 76 -1.07 -2.50 -13.73
CA SER A 76 0.32 -2.36 -13.28
C SER A 76 0.69 -0.91 -12.97
N GLU A 77 0.15 0.03 -13.74
CA GLU A 77 0.30 1.47 -13.58
C GLU A 77 -0.42 2.06 -12.35
N TRP A 78 -1.36 1.33 -11.75
CA TRP A 78 -2.07 1.80 -10.54
C TRP A 78 -1.36 1.39 -9.27
N LYS A 79 -0.56 0.33 -9.32
CA LYS A 79 0.26 -0.12 -8.19
C LYS A 79 1.31 0.94 -7.88
N SER A 80 1.32 1.44 -6.65
CA SER A 80 2.17 2.57 -6.30
C SER A 80 2.29 2.71 -4.77
N PRO A 81 3.41 3.27 -4.26
CA PRO A 81 3.41 3.88 -2.94
C PRO A 81 2.50 5.11 -2.95
N MET A 82 1.56 5.20 -2.01
CA MET A 82 0.62 6.32 -1.94
C MET A 82 0.53 6.90 -0.53
N ILE A 83 0.50 8.24 -0.46
CA ILE A 83 0.21 9.03 0.72
C ILE A 83 -1.16 9.67 0.53
N HIS A 84 -2.03 9.52 1.52
CA HIS A 84 -3.36 10.13 1.56
C HIS A 84 -3.48 11.01 2.80
N ASP A 85 -4.28 12.07 2.72
CA ASP A 85 -4.75 12.75 3.91
C ASP A 85 -5.89 11.97 4.59
N THR A 86 -6.25 12.42 5.80
CA THR A 86 -7.30 11.82 6.63
C THR A 86 -8.70 11.93 6.01
N GLN A 87 -8.87 12.80 5.01
CA GLN A 87 -10.11 12.99 4.26
C GLN A 87 -10.16 12.12 3.00
N GLY A 88 -9.12 11.33 2.72
CA GLY A 88 -9.05 10.46 1.55
C GLY A 88 -8.67 11.18 0.26
N ASN A 89 -8.01 12.34 0.37
CA ASN A 89 -7.38 12.99 -0.76
C ASN A 89 -5.97 12.45 -0.96
N LEU A 90 -5.60 12.25 -2.23
CA LEU A 90 -4.21 11.96 -2.58
C LEU A 90 -3.32 13.12 -2.11
N VAL A 91 -2.15 12.78 -1.58
CA VAL A 91 -1.09 13.75 -1.25
C VAL A 91 0.10 13.50 -2.17
N TRP A 92 0.49 12.24 -2.30
CA TRP A 92 1.57 11.83 -3.19
C TRP A 92 1.37 10.41 -3.69
N MET A 93 1.73 10.18 -4.95
CA MET A 93 2.01 8.84 -5.46
C MET A 93 3.08 8.90 -6.54
N ASP A 94 3.73 7.77 -6.80
CA ASP A 94 4.65 7.62 -7.93
C ASP A 94 4.48 6.22 -8.56
N PRO A 95 3.77 6.11 -9.70
CA PRO A 95 3.51 4.83 -10.34
C PRO A 95 4.75 4.20 -10.97
N SER A 96 5.87 4.94 -11.10
CA SER A 96 7.12 4.37 -11.63
C SER A 96 7.73 3.32 -10.69
N TYR A 97 7.39 3.36 -9.40
CA TYR A 97 7.78 2.33 -8.46
C TYR A 97 6.96 1.03 -8.59
N GLY A 98 5.76 1.08 -9.18
CA GLY A 98 4.90 -0.09 -9.29
C GLY A 98 4.54 -0.68 -7.92
N GLU A 99 4.56 -2.01 -7.83
CA GLU A 99 4.31 -2.72 -6.57
C GLU A 99 5.49 -2.55 -5.59
N ILE A 100 5.17 -2.14 -4.36
CA ILE A 100 6.11 -1.91 -3.26
C ILE A 100 5.52 -2.45 -1.95
N PHE A 101 6.33 -2.56 -0.91
CA PHE A 101 5.91 -2.98 0.42
C PHE A 101 6.43 -2.01 1.49
N ASN A 102 5.67 -1.88 2.59
CA ASN A 102 6.05 -1.13 3.79
C ASN A 102 6.38 0.36 3.56
N LEU A 103 5.47 1.11 2.90
CA LEU A 103 5.61 2.56 2.84
C LEU A 103 5.48 3.17 4.25
N ALA A 104 6.55 3.79 4.73
CA ALA A 104 6.63 4.41 6.05
C ALA A 104 7.47 5.69 6.02
N VAL A 105 7.50 6.42 7.13
CA VAL A 105 8.46 7.50 7.39
C VAL A 105 9.38 7.07 8.51
N GLN A 106 10.69 7.14 8.28
CA GLN A 106 11.70 6.73 9.26
C GLN A 106 12.84 7.77 9.36
N ARG A 107 13.36 7.99 10.58
CA ARG A 107 14.56 8.81 10.81
C ARG A 107 15.81 8.08 10.36
N TYR A 108 16.71 8.77 9.69
CA TYR A 108 18.10 8.35 9.55
C TYR A 108 19.04 9.56 9.47
N LYS A 109 20.12 9.57 10.25
CA LYS A 109 21.13 10.66 10.26
C LYS A 109 20.51 12.06 10.25
N ASP A 110 19.63 12.28 11.20
CA ASP A 110 18.91 13.53 11.38
C ASP A 110 17.99 14.01 10.25
N ASN A 111 17.58 13.10 9.36
CA ASN A 111 16.60 13.39 8.31
C ASN A 111 15.47 12.37 8.29
N ASP A 112 14.28 12.81 7.89
CA ASP A 112 13.12 11.93 7.70
C ASP A 112 13.09 11.47 6.24
N TYR A 113 12.84 10.18 6.03
CA TYR A 113 12.77 9.59 4.71
C TYR A 113 11.48 8.81 4.53
N LEU A 114 10.91 8.88 3.33
CA LEU A 114 9.96 7.85 2.90
C LEU A 114 10.74 6.58 2.61
N THR A 115 10.35 5.48 3.23
CA THR A 115 11.01 4.18 3.11
C THR A 115 10.05 3.15 2.56
N PHE A 116 10.55 2.26 1.70
CA PHE A 116 9.79 1.09 1.23
C PHE A 116 10.71 0.05 0.59
N TRP A 117 10.22 -1.17 0.45
CA TRP A 117 10.87 -2.22 -0.33
C TRP A 117 10.30 -2.29 -1.75
N LYS A 118 11.14 -2.64 -2.74
CA LYS A 118 10.77 -2.92 -4.12
C LYS A 118 11.53 -4.13 -4.66
N GLY A 119 10.83 -5.06 -5.32
CA GLY A 119 11.44 -6.26 -5.90
C GLY A 119 10.40 -7.25 -6.45
N ASP A 120 10.80 -8.52 -6.55
CA ASP A 120 9.94 -9.65 -6.93
C ASP A 120 9.39 -10.34 -5.67
N ASP A 121 8.07 -10.56 -5.59
CA ASP A 121 7.35 -11.18 -4.48
C ASP A 121 6.74 -12.56 -4.82
N SER A 122 7.04 -13.10 -6.01
CA SER A 122 6.33 -14.23 -6.61
C SER A 122 6.37 -15.54 -5.83
N LEU A 123 7.31 -15.71 -4.90
CA LEU A 123 7.48 -16.92 -4.09
C LEU A 123 6.80 -16.83 -2.71
N GLY A 124 6.08 -15.74 -2.41
CA GLY A 124 5.53 -15.47 -1.08
C GLY A 124 6.57 -14.92 -0.08
N HIS A 125 7.79 -14.70 -0.57
CA HIS A 125 8.85 -13.91 0.03
C HIS A 125 9.46 -13.01 -1.06
N GLY A 126 10.18 -11.98 -0.63
CA GLY A 126 10.75 -10.97 -1.49
C GLY A 126 12.18 -11.28 -1.91
N GLU A 127 12.50 -10.94 -3.16
CA GLU A 127 13.86 -10.69 -3.63
C GLU A 127 13.94 -9.26 -4.18
N GLY A 128 14.42 -8.32 -3.36
CA GLY A 128 14.43 -6.91 -3.74
C GLY A 128 15.38 -6.01 -2.96
N THR A 129 15.11 -4.72 -3.04
CA THR A 129 15.91 -3.63 -2.51
C THR A 129 15.08 -2.68 -1.64
N TYR A 130 15.73 -2.05 -0.67
CA TYR A 130 15.16 -1.04 0.21
C TYR A 130 15.51 0.35 -0.31
N ILE A 131 14.48 1.19 -0.47
CA ILE A 131 14.55 2.52 -1.07
C ILE A 131 14.22 3.55 0.00
N MET A 132 14.97 4.67 -0.01
CA MET A 132 14.69 5.83 0.82
C MET A 132 14.62 7.10 -0.04
N LEU A 133 13.52 7.84 0.07
CA LEU A 133 13.31 9.12 -0.61
C LEU A 133 13.39 10.27 0.39
N ASP A 134 14.10 11.33 0.02
CA ASP A 134 14.12 12.57 0.82
C ASP A 134 12.82 13.37 0.68
N SER A 135 12.73 14.51 1.38
CA SER A 135 11.56 15.40 1.31
C SER A 135 11.26 15.93 -0.10
N SER A 136 12.22 15.89 -1.03
CA SER A 136 12.01 16.27 -2.43
C SER A 136 11.59 15.12 -3.34
N TYR A 137 11.32 13.95 -2.74
CA TYR A 137 11.00 12.68 -3.40
C TYR A 137 12.13 12.13 -4.26
N LYS A 138 13.38 12.55 -3.99
CA LYS A 138 14.56 11.99 -4.65
C LYS A 138 15.04 10.77 -3.89
N GLN A 139 15.29 9.70 -4.63
CA GLN A 139 15.94 8.51 -4.09
C GLN A 139 17.37 8.85 -3.67
N VAL A 140 17.63 8.78 -2.37
CA VAL A 140 18.95 9.04 -1.77
C VAL A 140 19.64 7.76 -1.31
N TYR A 141 18.89 6.72 -0.95
CA TYR A 141 19.42 5.41 -0.65
C TYR A 141 18.69 4.34 -1.46
N ASN A 142 19.46 3.37 -1.92
CA ASN A 142 19.00 2.12 -2.52
C ASN A 142 20.02 1.05 -2.14
N PHE A 143 19.61 0.14 -1.26
CA PHE A 143 20.48 -0.90 -0.72
C PHE A 143 19.71 -2.21 -0.58
N THR A 144 20.43 -3.25 -0.21
CA THR A 144 19.87 -4.59 -0.03
C THR A 144 20.31 -5.18 1.31
N ALA A 145 19.83 -6.37 1.65
CA ALA A 145 20.36 -7.14 2.76
C ALA A 145 21.89 -7.35 2.61
N GLY A 146 22.57 -7.65 3.71
CA GLY A 146 24.01 -7.83 3.70
C GLY A 146 24.46 -9.09 2.94
N ASN A 147 25.78 -9.27 2.84
CA ASN A 147 26.39 -10.40 2.12
C ASN A 147 26.04 -10.46 0.62
N HIS A 148 25.80 -9.31 -0.02
CA HIS A 148 25.45 -9.17 -1.45
C HIS A 148 24.21 -9.94 -1.88
N ARG A 149 23.24 -10.10 -0.97
CA ARG A 149 21.98 -10.81 -1.24
C ARG A 149 20.81 -9.84 -1.27
N LEU A 150 19.76 -10.24 -1.98
CA LEU A 150 18.50 -9.49 -2.02
C LEU A 150 17.80 -9.56 -0.65
N GLY A 151 17.10 -8.47 -0.31
CA GLY A 151 16.30 -8.37 0.90
C GLY A 151 14.88 -8.88 0.67
N ASP A 152 14.28 -9.43 1.71
CA ASP A 152 12.86 -9.79 1.75
C ASP A 152 11.99 -8.58 2.12
N PHE A 153 10.74 -8.59 1.67
CA PHE A 153 9.84 -7.45 1.81
C PHE A 153 9.21 -7.32 3.19
N HIS A 154 9.27 -8.33 4.06
CA HIS A 154 8.42 -8.34 5.25
C HIS A 154 8.82 -7.27 6.27
N GLU A 155 10.12 -7.02 6.45
CA GLU A 155 10.61 -6.04 7.41
C GLU A 155 11.64 -5.08 6.82
N PHE A 156 11.46 -3.80 7.17
CA PHE A 156 12.45 -2.74 6.99
C PHE A 156 12.24 -1.68 8.07
N THR A 157 12.98 -1.80 9.17
CA THR A 157 12.94 -0.85 10.28
C THR A 157 14.33 -0.29 10.55
N ILE A 158 14.44 1.03 10.65
CA ILE A 158 15.67 1.74 11.02
C ILE A 158 15.70 1.88 12.54
N THR A 159 16.77 1.39 13.15
CA THR A 159 16.95 1.47 14.61
C THR A 159 17.38 2.87 15.03
N GLU A 160 17.27 3.17 16.33
CA GLU A 160 17.79 4.41 16.92
C GLU A 160 19.30 4.62 16.70
N HIS A 161 20.05 3.55 16.44
CA HIS A 161 21.49 3.60 16.14
C HIS A 161 21.79 3.83 14.66
N GLY A 162 20.78 4.01 13.80
CA GLY A 162 20.95 4.20 12.37
C GLY A 162 21.36 2.93 11.63
N THR A 163 21.06 1.76 12.17
CA THR A 163 21.17 0.46 11.50
C THR A 163 19.80 0.05 10.95
N ALA A 164 19.74 -0.94 10.07
CA ALA A 164 18.49 -1.44 9.51
C ALA A 164 18.25 -2.89 9.90
N LEU A 165 17.04 -3.20 10.37
CA LEU A 165 16.50 -4.54 10.58
C LEU A 165 15.79 -5.00 9.31
N LEU A 166 16.16 -6.17 8.83
CA LEU A 166 15.72 -6.69 7.53
C LEU A 166 15.46 -8.19 7.62
N THR A 167 14.45 -8.66 6.90
CA THR A 167 14.23 -10.09 6.65
C THR A 167 14.96 -10.54 5.39
N GLN A 168 15.27 -11.83 5.33
CA GLN A 168 15.82 -12.51 4.17
C GLN A 168 15.39 -13.98 4.17
N TYR A 169 15.39 -14.61 3.01
CA TYR A 169 15.30 -16.07 2.89
C TYR A 169 16.60 -16.66 2.36
N ARG A 170 16.99 -17.80 2.94
CA ARG A 170 18.09 -18.62 2.44
C ARG A 170 17.59 -19.97 2.00
N TYR A 171 18.04 -20.34 0.82
CA TYR A 171 17.75 -21.63 0.27
C TYR A 171 18.74 -22.65 0.83
N GLU A 172 18.23 -23.66 1.52
CA GLU A 172 19.04 -24.72 2.12
C GLU A 172 18.55 -26.11 1.68
N LYS A 173 19.49 -27.04 1.57
CA LYS A 173 19.24 -28.44 1.25
C LYS A 173 19.85 -29.33 2.33
N GLY A 174 19.09 -30.31 2.80
CA GLY A 174 19.65 -31.33 3.68
C GLY A 174 18.71 -32.50 3.92
N ASP A 175 18.92 -33.23 5.01
CA ASP A 175 18.35 -34.57 5.22
C ASP A 175 16.96 -34.58 5.90
N TRP A 176 16.32 -33.41 6.00
CA TRP A 176 14.96 -33.22 6.55
C TRP A 176 13.86 -33.37 5.49
N GLY A 177 14.02 -34.33 4.57
CA GLY A 177 13.06 -34.58 3.49
C GLY A 177 11.65 -34.89 3.99
N VAL A 178 10.65 -34.30 3.34
CA VAL A 178 9.23 -34.54 3.65
C VAL A 178 8.75 -35.78 2.89
N GLY A 179 8.21 -36.77 3.61
CA GLY A 179 7.60 -37.96 3.01
C GLY A 179 8.64 -38.98 2.49
N LEU A 180 8.64 -39.24 1.17
CA LEU A 180 9.49 -40.26 0.52
C LEU A 180 10.84 -39.72 0.02
N ALA A 181 11.12 -38.42 0.21
CA ALA A 181 12.35 -37.81 -0.29
C ALA A 181 13.49 -38.03 0.72
N PRO A 182 14.66 -38.57 0.32
CA PRO A 182 15.80 -38.76 1.21
C PRO A 182 16.45 -37.43 1.61
N GLN A 183 16.18 -36.35 0.86
CA GLN A 183 16.64 -34.98 1.15
C GLN A 183 15.52 -33.99 0.85
N GLY A 184 15.44 -32.93 1.67
CA GLY A 184 14.47 -31.85 1.58
C GLY A 184 15.12 -30.50 1.26
N TYR A 185 14.28 -29.57 0.85
CA TYR A 185 14.65 -28.18 0.56
C TYR A 185 13.83 -27.25 1.45
N ILE A 186 14.48 -26.26 2.05
CA ILE A 186 13.79 -25.25 2.85
C ILE A 186 14.10 -23.86 2.33
N TRP A 187 13.18 -22.96 2.63
CA TRP A 187 13.45 -21.53 2.63
C TRP A 187 13.64 -21.15 4.11
N ASP A 188 14.89 -21.14 4.55
CA ASP A 188 15.26 -20.73 5.89
C ASP A 188 14.98 -19.23 6.05
N SER A 189 14.16 -18.89 7.03
CA SER A 189 13.85 -17.51 7.36
C SER A 189 14.99 -16.92 8.18
N VAL A 190 15.57 -15.84 7.66
CA VAL A 190 16.71 -15.14 8.24
C VAL A 190 16.29 -13.73 8.57
N PHE A 191 16.84 -13.16 9.65
CA PHE A 191 16.87 -11.72 9.79
C PHE A 191 18.29 -11.20 10.02
N GLN A 192 18.49 -9.94 9.65
CA GLN A 192 19.75 -9.25 9.81
C GLN A 192 19.53 -7.89 10.46
N GLU A 193 20.55 -7.45 11.20
CA GLU A 193 20.81 -6.03 11.43
C GLU A 193 22.03 -5.62 10.63
N ILE A 194 21.90 -4.57 9.82
CA ILE A 194 22.98 -4.09 8.96
C ILE A 194 23.28 -2.61 9.17
N ASN A 195 24.51 -2.21 8.87
CA ASN A 195 24.84 -0.81 8.70
C ASN A 195 24.38 -0.32 7.30
N ILE A 196 23.46 0.65 7.25
CA ILE A 196 22.88 1.14 5.98
C ILE A 196 23.96 1.72 5.04
N GLY A 197 24.97 2.40 5.60
CA GLY A 197 25.99 3.10 4.80
C GLY A 197 27.05 2.18 4.19
N THR A 198 27.28 1.00 4.76
CA THR A 198 28.35 0.08 4.35
C THR A 198 27.85 -1.30 3.93
N SER A 199 26.59 -1.62 4.23
CA SER A 199 25.99 -2.95 4.09
C SER A 199 26.68 -4.04 4.90
N GLU A 200 27.47 -3.65 5.91
CA GLU A 200 28.06 -4.57 6.89
C GLU A 200 26.95 -5.23 7.72
N VAL A 201 27.00 -6.56 7.83
CA VAL A 201 26.10 -7.34 8.70
C VAL A 201 26.63 -7.28 10.12
N LEU A 202 25.85 -6.71 11.03
CA LEU A 202 26.17 -6.58 12.44
C LEU A 202 25.62 -7.76 13.25
N PHE A 203 24.48 -8.29 12.81
CA PHE A 203 23.85 -9.47 13.39
C PHE A 203 23.10 -10.23 12.29
N GLU A 204 23.12 -11.56 12.35
CA GLU A 204 22.37 -12.45 11.47
C GLU A 204 21.86 -13.63 12.28
N TRP A 205 20.60 -13.99 12.09
CA TRP A 205 19.97 -15.10 12.78
C TRP A 205 19.17 -15.95 11.80
N HIS A 206 19.29 -17.26 11.94
CA HIS A 206 18.72 -18.26 11.05
C HIS A 206 17.69 -19.10 11.80
N ALA A 207 16.45 -19.17 11.32
CA ALA A 207 15.44 -20.00 11.99
C ALA A 207 15.87 -21.47 12.10
N TYR A 208 16.49 -21.99 11.04
CA TYR A 208 16.92 -23.37 10.96
C TYR A 208 17.86 -23.81 12.09
N ASP A 209 18.75 -22.93 12.54
CA ASP A 209 19.74 -23.24 13.58
C ASP A 209 19.11 -23.31 14.99
N HIS A 210 17.91 -22.78 15.15
CA HIS A 210 17.31 -22.53 16.47
C HIS A 210 15.99 -23.25 16.71
N VAL A 211 15.28 -23.70 15.68
CA VAL A 211 13.97 -24.36 15.82
C VAL A 211 13.81 -25.61 14.96
N ASP A 212 12.94 -26.54 15.36
CA ASP A 212 12.70 -27.80 14.65
C ASP A 212 11.66 -27.64 13.54
N ILE A 213 12.09 -27.73 12.28
CA ILE A 213 11.24 -27.65 11.07
C ILE A 213 9.92 -28.44 11.18
N ASN A 214 9.89 -29.57 11.90
CA ASN A 214 8.71 -30.42 12.06
C ASN A 214 7.67 -29.89 13.07
N LYS A 215 7.99 -28.82 13.79
CA LYS A 215 7.12 -28.16 14.77
C LYS A 215 6.33 -26.98 14.19
N SER A 216 6.54 -26.64 12.93
CA SER A 216 5.71 -25.66 12.20
C SER A 216 4.24 -26.08 12.22
N ASP A 217 3.36 -25.12 12.51
CA ASP A 217 1.91 -25.27 12.41
C ASP A 217 1.41 -25.25 10.96
N PHE A 218 2.27 -24.82 10.01
CA PHE A 218 1.99 -24.91 8.59
C PHE A 218 2.69 -26.13 7.99
N PRO A 219 2.00 -27.26 7.75
CA PRO A 219 2.64 -28.46 7.25
C PRO A 219 3.17 -28.26 5.83
N SER A 220 4.32 -28.87 5.53
CA SER A 220 5.00 -28.76 4.24
C SER A 220 4.17 -29.21 3.02
N GLY A 221 3.29 -30.20 3.19
CA GLY A 221 2.42 -30.70 2.13
C GLY A 221 3.21 -31.17 0.89
N SER A 222 3.10 -30.44 -0.23
CA SER A 222 3.83 -30.73 -1.47
C SER A 222 5.14 -29.94 -1.63
N THR A 223 5.43 -29.00 -0.72
CA THR A 223 6.67 -28.21 -0.71
C THR A 223 7.84 -29.02 -0.14
N GLY A 224 9.05 -28.47 -0.25
CA GLY A 224 10.31 -29.06 0.18
C GLY A 224 10.85 -30.19 -0.70
N ARG A 225 10.23 -30.47 -1.86
CA ARG A 225 10.58 -31.60 -2.74
C ARG A 225 11.63 -31.27 -3.80
N ASN A 226 11.81 -30.00 -4.14
CA ASN A 226 12.80 -29.54 -5.12
C ASN A 226 13.24 -28.10 -4.83
N ARG A 227 14.26 -27.66 -5.56
CA ARG A 227 14.91 -26.36 -5.35
C ARG A 227 14.03 -25.12 -5.54
N TYR A 228 12.92 -25.24 -6.27
CA TYR A 228 12.02 -24.14 -6.60
C TYR A 228 10.78 -24.12 -5.72
N SER A 229 10.65 -25.07 -4.80
CA SER A 229 9.53 -25.18 -3.88
C SER A 229 10.09 -25.59 -2.53
N GLY A 230 10.91 -24.72 -1.94
CA GLY A 230 11.40 -24.91 -0.59
C GLY A 230 10.23 -24.93 0.39
N TYR A 231 10.37 -25.67 1.48
CA TYR A 231 9.43 -25.60 2.59
C TYR A 231 9.74 -24.38 3.45
N ASP A 232 8.83 -23.40 3.43
CA ASP A 232 8.82 -22.28 4.36
C ASP A 232 8.16 -22.72 5.66
N PHE A 233 8.98 -23.02 6.66
CA PHE A 233 8.54 -23.60 7.93
C PHE A 233 8.41 -22.58 9.05
N PHE A 234 8.91 -21.35 8.87
CA PHE A 234 9.05 -20.37 9.96
C PHE A 234 8.38 -19.03 9.65
N HIS A 235 8.70 -18.42 8.51
CA HIS A 235 8.06 -17.22 8.00
C HIS A 235 8.06 -16.03 8.98
N ILE A 236 9.21 -15.35 9.08
CA ILE A 236 9.34 -14.10 9.85
C ILE A 236 8.59 -12.99 9.13
N ASN A 237 7.79 -12.21 9.86
CA ASN A 237 7.05 -11.10 9.26
C ASN A 237 7.10 -9.77 10.01
N SER A 238 7.84 -9.71 11.12
CA SER A 238 8.17 -8.46 11.82
C SER A 238 9.37 -8.68 12.72
N ILE A 239 10.14 -7.60 12.91
CA ILE A 239 11.30 -7.54 13.81
C ILE A 239 11.23 -6.19 14.53
N ASP A 240 11.33 -6.24 15.85
CA ASP A 240 11.53 -5.07 16.69
C ASP A 240 12.78 -5.25 17.56
N LYS A 241 13.43 -4.16 17.95
CA LYS A 241 14.67 -4.18 18.73
C LYS A 241 14.55 -3.25 19.92
N ASP A 242 14.87 -3.78 21.09
CA ASP A 242 14.84 -2.99 22.33
C ASP A 242 16.19 -2.32 22.66
N ALA A 243 16.17 -1.50 23.70
CA ALA A 243 17.36 -0.81 24.21
C ALA A 243 18.41 -1.74 24.84
N LEU A 244 18.08 -3.00 25.14
CA LEU A 244 19.05 -4.01 25.60
C LEU A 244 19.82 -4.63 24.43
N GLY A 245 19.40 -4.34 23.19
CA GLY A 245 19.96 -4.87 21.95
C GLY A 245 19.40 -6.24 21.59
N ASN A 246 18.31 -6.69 22.20
CA ASN A 246 17.63 -7.93 21.88
C ASN A 246 16.53 -7.70 20.85
N TYR A 247 16.12 -8.77 20.17
CA TYR A 247 15.15 -8.70 19.08
C TYR A 247 13.86 -9.41 19.45
N LEU A 248 12.72 -8.79 19.23
CA LEU A 248 11.41 -9.44 19.21
C LEU A 248 11.06 -9.75 17.76
N ILE A 249 10.80 -11.03 17.46
CA ILE A 249 10.38 -11.44 16.12
C ILE A 249 9.03 -12.15 16.15
N SER A 250 8.27 -12.00 15.08
CA SER A 250 7.04 -12.76 14.86
C SER A 250 7.27 -13.87 13.84
N SER A 251 6.94 -15.11 14.21
CA SER A 251 6.86 -16.23 13.28
C SER A 251 5.40 -16.55 12.97
N ARG A 252 5.02 -16.39 11.70
CA ARG A 252 3.68 -16.68 11.23
C ARG A 252 3.35 -18.17 11.30
N TYR A 253 4.32 -19.03 11.01
CA TYR A 253 4.11 -20.48 10.89
C TYR A 253 4.39 -21.27 12.16
N TYR A 254 5.02 -20.66 13.16
CA TYR A 254 5.01 -21.18 14.54
C TYR A 254 3.93 -20.54 15.42
N GLN A 255 3.18 -19.57 14.86
CA GLN A 255 2.10 -18.85 15.53
C GLN A 255 2.51 -18.33 16.93
N CYS A 256 3.74 -17.80 17.02
CA CYS A 256 4.30 -17.25 18.26
C CYS A 256 5.24 -16.09 17.98
N LEU A 257 5.54 -15.36 19.06
CA LEU A 257 6.61 -14.37 19.10
C LEU A 257 7.81 -14.94 19.84
N MET A 258 9.01 -14.62 19.38
CA MET A 258 10.26 -15.05 20.02
C MET A 258 11.10 -13.83 20.37
N TYR A 259 11.62 -13.81 21.59
CA TYR A 259 12.57 -12.78 22.03
C TYR A 259 13.98 -13.36 22.03
N ILE A 260 14.87 -12.77 21.25
CA ILE A 260 16.17 -13.30 20.86
C ILE A 260 17.27 -12.42 21.44
N SER A 261 18.23 -13.06 22.09
CA SER A 261 19.42 -12.40 22.61
C SER A 261 20.28 -11.86 21.46
N GLY A 262 20.49 -10.54 21.42
CA GLY A 262 21.38 -9.93 20.42
C GLY A 262 22.86 -10.19 20.64
N LYS A 263 23.23 -10.89 21.72
CA LYS A 263 24.64 -11.24 22.01
C LYS A 263 25.08 -12.55 21.37
N ASN A 264 24.16 -13.50 21.25
CA ASN A 264 24.49 -14.89 20.89
C ASN A 264 23.36 -15.61 20.12
N GLY A 265 22.25 -14.93 19.80
CA GLY A 265 21.14 -15.52 19.05
C GLY A 265 20.27 -16.52 19.82
N SER A 266 20.49 -16.73 21.12
CA SER A 266 19.65 -17.66 21.88
C SER A 266 18.23 -17.12 22.06
N ILE A 267 17.22 -17.96 21.88
CA ILE A 267 15.83 -17.66 22.23
C ILE A 267 15.73 -17.56 23.75
N LEU A 268 15.30 -16.41 24.26
CA LEU A 268 15.18 -16.11 25.68
C LEU A 268 13.81 -16.56 26.22
N TRP A 269 12.75 -16.30 25.45
CA TRP A 269 11.40 -16.78 25.73
C TRP A 269 10.54 -16.72 24.46
N GLU A 270 9.39 -17.40 24.52
CA GLU A 270 8.37 -17.42 23.46
C GLU A 270 7.01 -17.05 24.05
N LEU A 271 6.23 -16.25 23.32
CA LEU A 271 4.85 -15.88 23.66
C LEU A 271 3.90 -16.44 22.60
N GLY A 272 2.88 -17.16 23.05
CA GLY A 272 1.94 -17.87 22.16
C GLY A 272 2.51 -19.17 21.58
N GLY A 273 1.75 -19.80 20.70
CA GLY A 273 2.09 -21.09 20.09
C GLY A 273 2.27 -22.24 21.08
N SER A 274 2.86 -23.34 20.61
CA SER A 274 3.02 -24.57 21.39
C SER A 274 4.10 -24.52 22.48
N ARG A 275 4.97 -23.50 22.46
CA ARG A 275 6.12 -23.33 23.37
C ARG A 275 6.03 -22.07 24.24
N ASN A 276 4.82 -21.55 24.42
CA ASN A 276 4.56 -20.37 25.23
C ASN A 276 5.16 -20.47 26.65
N ALA A 277 5.93 -19.45 27.04
CA ALA A 277 6.60 -19.37 28.34
C ALA A 277 5.81 -18.61 29.42
N PHE A 278 4.66 -18.01 29.07
CA PHE A 278 3.91 -17.11 29.93
C PHE A 278 2.65 -17.76 30.51
N MET A 279 2.40 -17.58 31.81
CA MET A 279 1.08 -17.86 32.37
C MET A 279 0.09 -16.77 31.93
N ASP A 280 -0.94 -17.16 31.19
CA ASP A 280 -2.01 -16.28 30.75
C ASP A 280 -2.96 -15.95 31.92
N LEU A 281 -3.20 -14.66 32.16
CA LEU A 281 -4.09 -14.13 33.22
C LEU A 281 -5.41 -13.60 32.66
N SER A 282 -5.82 -14.05 31.48
CA SER A 282 -6.94 -13.51 30.69
C SER A 282 -7.71 -14.61 29.95
N ASP A 283 -7.85 -15.78 30.57
CA ASP A 283 -8.56 -16.94 30.01
C ASP A 283 -8.04 -17.36 28.62
N SER A 284 -6.71 -17.43 28.48
CA SER A 284 -5.98 -17.76 27.24
C SER A 284 -6.04 -16.68 26.15
N LYS A 285 -6.70 -15.53 26.39
CA LYS A 285 -6.89 -14.50 25.36
C LYS A 285 -5.64 -13.66 25.08
N ALA A 286 -4.63 -13.71 25.96
CA ALA A 286 -3.36 -13.02 25.77
C ALA A 286 -2.36 -13.89 24.99
N THR A 287 -2.43 -15.22 25.14
CA THR A 287 -1.49 -16.16 24.49
C THR A 287 -2.09 -16.92 23.32
N THR A 288 -3.39 -16.78 23.04
CA THR A 288 -4.05 -17.39 21.87
C THR A 288 -4.26 -16.35 20.78
N PHE A 289 -3.31 -16.32 19.85
CA PHE A 289 -3.35 -15.62 18.57
C PHE A 289 -2.69 -16.53 17.53
N GLY A 290 -2.86 -16.22 16.24
CA GLY A 290 -2.32 -17.09 15.21
C GLY A 290 -2.19 -16.42 13.85
N TRP A 291 -1.20 -16.88 13.08
CA TRP A 291 -0.86 -16.34 11.76
C TRP A 291 -0.56 -14.82 11.79
N GLN A 292 -0.18 -14.31 12.97
CA GLN A 292 -0.10 -12.90 13.33
C GLN A 292 0.98 -12.15 12.57
N HIS A 293 0.84 -10.83 12.48
CA HIS A 293 1.79 -9.91 11.85
C HIS A 293 2.08 -8.72 12.77
N ASP A 294 3.15 -8.00 12.43
CA ASP A 294 3.45 -6.65 12.92
C ASP A 294 3.48 -6.57 14.45
N ALA A 295 4.30 -7.43 15.07
CA ALA A 295 4.48 -7.48 16.51
C ALA A 295 5.59 -6.54 16.96
N HIS A 296 5.27 -5.66 17.91
CA HIS A 296 6.17 -4.62 18.42
C HIS A 296 6.06 -4.51 19.94
N TRP A 297 7.15 -4.13 20.60
CA TRP A 297 7.10 -3.67 21.98
C TRP A 297 6.24 -2.41 22.09
N THR A 298 5.57 -2.24 23.22
CA THR A 298 5.07 -0.92 23.60
C THR A 298 6.25 0.01 23.88
N ASN A 299 6.07 1.33 23.69
CA ASN A 299 7.15 2.31 23.89
C ASN A 299 7.77 2.23 25.29
N ASP A 300 6.97 1.92 26.31
CA ASP A 300 7.41 1.74 27.71
C ASP A 300 7.93 0.33 28.01
N HIS A 301 7.94 -0.56 27.02
CA HIS A 301 8.34 -1.97 27.09
C HIS A 301 7.59 -2.77 28.17
N SER A 302 6.38 -2.33 28.55
CA SER A 302 5.50 -3.04 29.49
C SER A 302 4.68 -4.15 28.84
N GLY A 303 4.68 -4.22 27.52
CA GLY A 303 3.85 -5.15 26.78
C GLY A 303 4.21 -5.23 25.29
N ILE A 304 3.37 -5.94 24.56
CA ILE A 304 3.47 -6.17 23.13
C ILE A 304 2.15 -5.81 22.45
N THR A 305 2.24 -5.19 21.28
CA THR A 305 1.12 -5.01 20.36
C THR A 305 1.33 -5.84 19.10
N LEU A 306 0.26 -6.41 18.55
CA LEU A 306 0.32 -7.20 17.32
C LEU A 306 -1.01 -7.20 16.57
N PHE A 307 -0.95 -7.49 15.27
CA PHE A 307 -2.11 -7.80 14.44
C PHE A 307 -2.37 -9.31 14.44
N ASP A 308 -3.41 -9.77 15.14
CA ASP A 308 -3.84 -11.16 15.20
C ASP A 308 -4.75 -11.45 14.00
N ASN A 309 -4.17 -12.05 12.96
CA ASN A 309 -4.91 -12.48 11.80
C ASN A 309 -5.97 -13.53 12.17
N GLY A 310 -5.60 -14.48 13.04
CA GLY A 310 -6.41 -15.63 13.46
C GLY A 310 -6.82 -16.57 12.32
N ALA A 311 -6.37 -16.31 11.09
CA ALA A 311 -6.73 -17.07 9.92
C ALA A 311 -5.61 -17.07 8.89
N ARG A 312 -5.66 -18.09 8.03
CA ARG A 312 -4.85 -18.20 6.83
C ARG A 312 -5.75 -18.50 5.63
N TYR A 313 -5.52 -17.82 4.53
CA TYR A 313 -6.22 -18.10 3.27
C TYR A 313 -6.05 -19.59 2.88
N HIS A 314 -7.08 -20.17 2.26
CA HIS A 314 -7.21 -21.60 1.93
C HIS A 314 -7.28 -22.58 3.13
N LEU A 315 -7.18 -22.12 4.37
CA LEU A 315 -7.50 -22.92 5.55
C LEU A 315 -8.86 -22.47 6.11
N LYS A 316 -9.55 -23.39 6.79
CA LYS A 316 -10.78 -23.04 7.51
C LYS A 316 -10.39 -22.14 8.71
N PRO A 317 -10.92 -20.91 8.81
CA PRO A 317 -10.66 -20.05 9.96
C PRO A 317 -11.16 -20.66 11.26
N THR A 318 -10.43 -20.38 12.35
CA THR A 318 -10.81 -20.74 13.73
C THR A 318 -11.40 -19.57 14.51
N VAL A 319 -11.39 -18.37 13.92
CA VAL A 319 -11.97 -17.13 14.46
C VAL A 319 -12.89 -16.47 13.43
N ASP A 320 -13.79 -15.62 13.89
CA ASP A 320 -14.74 -14.90 13.02
C ASP A 320 -14.17 -13.60 12.43
N HIS A 321 -13.08 -13.08 12.97
CA HIS A 321 -12.47 -11.80 12.57
C HIS A 321 -11.01 -11.73 12.99
N SER A 322 -10.24 -10.88 12.29
CA SER A 322 -8.92 -10.46 12.75
C SER A 322 -9.05 -9.30 13.74
N ARG A 323 -8.04 -9.12 14.59
CA ARG A 323 -8.06 -8.10 15.64
C ARG A 323 -6.67 -7.53 15.92
N GLY A 324 -6.62 -6.30 16.38
CA GLY A 324 -5.44 -5.77 17.08
C GLY A 324 -5.44 -6.24 18.53
N VAL A 325 -4.28 -6.55 19.07
CA VAL A 325 -4.13 -7.04 20.44
C VAL A 325 -3.05 -6.24 21.15
N HIS A 326 -3.34 -5.78 22.37
CA HIS A 326 -2.35 -5.22 23.29
C HIS A 326 -2.27 -6.14 24.52
N ILE A 327 -1.09 -6.72 24.72
CA ILE A 327 -0.77 -7.66 25.79
C ILE A 327 0.23 -7.01 26.74
N GLU A 328 -0.08 -6.93 28.03
CA GLU A 328 0.90 -6.58 29.06
C GLU A 328 1.69 -7.82 29.48
N LEU A 329 2.98 -7.64 29.70
CA LEU A 329 3.89 -8.69 30.14
C LEU A 329 4.51 -8.34 31.51
N ASN A 330 4.54 -9.33 32.39
CA ASN A 330 5.43 -9.31 33.54
C ASN A 330 6.56 -10.31 33.30
N LEU A 331 7.74 -9.80 32.93
CA LEU A 331 8.90 -10.64 32.60
C LEU A 331 9.55 -11.30 33.83
N GLN A 332 9.28 -10.83 35.05
CA GLN A 332 9.78 -11.47 36.27
C GLN A 332 8.89 -12.64 36.70
N ALA A 333 7.57 -12.43 36.67
CA ALA A 333 6.59 -13.46 37.00
C ALA A 333 6.28 -14.39 35.82
N MET A 334 6.76 -14.05 34.61
CA MET A 334 6.42 -14.71 33.35
C MET A 334 4.91 -14.83 33.16
N THR A 335 4.18 -13.72 33.28
CA THR A 335 2.73 -13.67 33.08
C THR A 335 2.33 -12.73 31.94
N ALA A 336 1.27 -13.07 31.22
CA ALA A 336 0.71 -12.25 30.14
C ALA A 336 -0.76 -11.91 30.44
N THR A 337 -1.13 -10.63 30.26
CA THR A 337 -2.50 -10.14 30.48
C THR A 337 -2.99 -9.41 29.25
N LEU A 338 -4.16 -9.76 28.75
CA LEU A 338 -4.80 -9.03 27.66
C LEU A 338 -5.30 -7.68 28.20
N LYS A 339 -4.75 -6.58 27.70
CA LYS A 339 -5.18 -5.22 28.08
C LYS A 339 -6.36 -4.75 27.27
N THR A 340 -6.28 -4.87 25.94
CA THR A 340 -7.30 -4.37 25.02
C THR A 340 -7.24 -5.14 23.71
N THR A 341 -8.39 -5.24 23.05
CA THR A 341 -8.53 -5.74 21.68
C THR A 341 -9.24 -4.72 20.82
N PHE A 342 -8.81 -4.63 19.57
CA PHE A 342 -9.36 -3.69 18.59
C PHE A 342 -10.00 -4.48 17.45
N VAL A 343 -11.31 -4.33 17.26
CA VAL A 343 -12.11 -5.14 16.33
C VAL A 343 -12.92 -4.24 15.42
N ASN A 344 -12.74 -4.39 14.10
CA ASN A 344 -13.51 -3.63 13.11
C ASN A 344 -15.01 -3.99 13.21
N PRO A 345 -15.94 -3.01 13.10
CA PRO A 345 -17.38 -3.24 13.18
C PRO A 345 -17.95 -4.25 12.17
N ARG A 346 -17.34 -4.38 10.99
CA ARG A 346 -17.70 -5.36 9.95
C ARG A 346 -17.05 -6.72 10.14
N LYS A 347 -16.26 -6.91 11.20
CA LYS A 347 -15.59 -8.18 11.50
C LYS A 347 -14.72 -8.66 10.33
N ILE A 348 -13.91 -7.75 9.78
CA ILE A 348 -12.97 -8.08 8.70
C ILE A 348 -12.04 -9.21 9.18
N LEU A 349 -11.99 -10.29 8.39
CA LEU A 349 -11.06 -11.40 8.59
C LEU A 349 -10.01 -11.36 7.47
N SER A 350 -8.75 -11.19 7.84
CA SER A 350 -7.61 -11.10 6.91
C SER A 350 -6.70 -12.30 7.07
N GLY A 351 -6.65 -13.16 6.03
CA GLY A 351 -5.86 -14.40 6.05
C GLY A 351 -4.32 -14.23 5.95
N SER A 352 -3.82 -13.00 5.83
CA SER A 352 -2.38 -12.68 5.78
C SER A 352 -2.18 -11.17 5.88
N GLN A 353 -0.93 -10.74 6.15
CA GLN A 353 -0.54 -9.34 6.20
C GLN A 353 -1.32 -8.57 7.29
N GLY A 354 -1.19 -7.25 7.31
CA GLY A 354 -1.85 -6.39 8.29
C GLY A 354 -0.84 -5.72 9.22
N SER A 355 -1.29 -4.65 9.85
CA SER A 355 -0.48 -3.82 10.73
C SER A 355 -1.27 -3.33 11.92
N MET A 356 -0.57 -3.05 13.02
CA MET A 356 -1.09 -2.35 14.18
C MET A 356 -0.09 -1.27 14.59
N GLN A 357 -0.52 -0.01 14.57
CA GLN A 357 0.32 1.12 14.95
C GLN A 357 -0.36 1.92 16.06
N THR A 358 0.35 2.12 17.17
CA THR A 358 -0.05 3.12 18.18
C THR A 358 0.45 4.49 17.73
N LEU A 359 -0.46 5.47 17.63
CA LEU A 359 -0.18 6.82 17.17
C LEU A 359 0.26 7.74 18.33
N PRO A 360 0.91 8.88 18.05
CA PRO A 360 1.29 9.85 19.08
C PRO A 360 0.13 10.36 19.95
N SER A 361 -1.09 10.37 19.41
CA SER A 361 -2.31 10.72 20.14
C SER A 361 -2.75 9.68 21.18
N GLY A 362 -2.19 8.47 21.14
CA GLY A 362 -2.67 7.30 21.87
C GLY A 362 -3.76 6.52 21.13
N ASN A 363 -4.21 6.98 19.96
CA ASN A 363 -5.07 6.21 19.07
C ASN A 363 -4.31 5.01 18.49
N VAL A 364 -5.06 4.01 18.02
CA VAL A 364 -4.53 2.79 17.41
C VAL A 364 -5.06 2.66 16.00
N LEU A 365 -4.17 2.57 15.02
CA LEU A 365 -4.51 2.30 13.63
C LEU A 365 -4.28 0.82 13.31
N LEU A 366 -5.31 0.16 12.79
CA LEU A 366 -5.23 -1.20 12.25
C LEU A 366 -5.34 -1.17 10.72
N GLY A 367 -4.33 -1.72 10.04
CA GLY A 367 -4.38 -2.02 8.61
C GLY A 367 -4.72 -3.49 8.38
N TYR A 368 -5.67 -3.78 7.48
CA TYR A 368 -6.15 -5.15 7.24
C TYR A 368 -5.42 -5.88 6.11
N GLY A 369 -4.32 -5.32 5.60
CA GLY A 369 -3.35 -5.97 4.72
C GLY A 369 -3.96 -6.57 3.45
N TYR A 370 -4.23 -7.88 3.49
CA TYR A 370 -4.87 -8.64 2.40
C TYR A 370 -6.25 -8.10 2.00
N ASN A 371 -6.91 -7.37 2.90
CA ASN A 371 -8.08 -6.57 2.59
C ASN A 371 -7.68 -5.09 2.65
N ALA A 372 -7.87 -4.36 1.55
CA ALA A 372 -7.52 -2.94 1.45
C ALA A 372 -8.50 -2.05 2.26
N ALA A 373 -8.36 -2.12 3.58
CA ALA A 373 -9.15 -1.44 4.60
C ALA A 373 -8.28 -1.09 5.81
N TRP A 374 -8.70 -0.09 6.59
CA TRP A 374 -8.11 0.25 7.87
C TRP A 374 -9.13 0.86 8.81
N THR A 375 -8.84 0.80 10.11
CA THR A 375 -9.68 1.35 11.17
C THR A 375 -8.81 1.98 12.24
N GLU A 376 -9.14 3.22 12.62
CA GLU A 376 -8.52 3.92 13.74
C GLU A 376 -9.45 3.85 14.96
N PHE A 377 -8.87 3.53 16.10
CA PHE A 377 -9.55 3.37 17.38
C PHE A 377 -8.95 4.32 18.41
N ASN A 378 -9.70 4.67 19.45
CA ASN A 378 -9.09 5.21 20.67
C ASN A 378 -8.42 4.08 21.47
N ALA A 379 -7.67 4.45 22.52
CA ALA A 379 -6.95 3.50 23.36
C ALA A 379 -7.84 2.44 24.05
N GLN A 380 -9.16 2.68 24.18
CA GLN A 380 -10.12 1.78 24.80
C GLN A 380 -10.75 0.78 23.81
N GLY A 381 -10.44 0.90 22.52
CA GLY A 381 -10.98 0.05 21.47
C GLY A 381 -12.29 0.54 20.85
N GLU A 382 -12.68 1.79 21.10
CA GLU A 382 -13.82 2.41 20.41
C GLU A 382 -13.37 2.88 19.02
N VAL A 383 -14.18 2.60 18.01
CA VAL A 383 -13.89 2.99 16.62
C VAL A 383 -14.06 4.49 16.48
N LEU A 384 -13.06 5.13 15.87
CA LEU A 384 -13.07 6.55 15.52
C LEU A 384 -13.31 6.71 14.02
N CYS A 385 -12.45 6.09 13.22
CA CYS A 385 -12.50 6.14 11.76
C CYS A 385 -12.41 4.74 11.15
N ASP A 386 -13.17 4.51 10.08
CA ASP A 386 -13.24 3.21 9.41
C ASP A 386 -13.37 3.45 7.91
N VAL A 387 -12.41 2.96 7.14
CA VAL A 387 -12.26 3.28 5.73
C VAL A 387 -11.81 2.03 4.97
N HIS A 388 -12.30 1.87 3.74
CA HIS A 388 -11.74 0.91 2.81
C HIS A 388 -11.71 1.46 1.39
N ILE A 389 -10.75 0.96 0.61
CA ILE A 389 -10.49 1.34 -0.77
C ILE A 389 -10.68 0.18 -1.76
N GLY A 390 -10.70 -1.06 -1.26
CA GLY A 390 -11.18 -2.22 -2.01
C GLY A 390 -12.65 -2.47 -1.75
N SER A 391 -13.41 -2.86 -2.77
CA SER A 391 -14.82 -3.24 -2.63
C SER A 391 -14.97 -4.48 -1.74
N GLN A 392 -15.91 -4.43 -0.79
CA GLN A 392 -16.07 -5.50 0.21
C GLN A 392 -16.43 -6.86 -0.41
N GLU A 393 -17.18 -6.89 -1.52
CA GLU A 393 -17.46 -8.10 -2.30
C GLU A 393 -16.19 -8.89 -2.66
N PHE A 394 -15.06 -8.21 -2.84
CA PHE A 394 -13.79 -8.79 -3.25
C PHE A 394 -12.81 -9.01 -2.08
N PHE A 395 -13.24 -8.79 -0.84
CA PHE A 395 -12.41 -9.13 0.32
C PHE A 395 -12.06 -10.61 0.32
N ASN A 396 -10.86 -10.93 0.79
CA ASN A 396 -10.26 -12.25 0.79
C ASN A 396 -9.99 -12.89 -0.58
N THR A 397 -10.13 -12.16 -1.68
CA THR A 397 -9.85 -12.69 -3.04
C THR A 397 -8.44 -12.35 -3.55
N GLY A 398 -7.76 -11.37 -2.92
CA GLY A 398 -6.48 -10.85 -3.39
C GLY A 398 -6.58 -9.69 -4.39
N ALA A 399 -7.82 -9.27 -4.71
CA ALA A 399 -8.12 -8.23 -5.70
C ALA A 399 -7.42 -6.89 -5.46
N VAL A 400 -7.49 -6.39 -4.22
CA VAL A 400 -6.89 -5.12 -3.80
C VAL A 400 -6.38 -5.28 -2.37
N GLN A 401 -5.11 -4.95 -2.15
CA GLN A 401 -4.39 -5.13 -0.89
C GLN A 401 -3.47 -3.94 -0.63
N THR A 402 -3.05 -3.75 0.62
CA THR A 402 -2.14 -2.66 1.02
C THR A 402 -0.91 -3.12 1.80
N TYR A 403 -0.79 -4.43 2.09
CA TYR A 403 0.21 -5.05 2.98
C TYR A 403 0.19 -4.50 4.41
N LYS A 404 0.63 -3.26 4.62
CA LYS A 404 0.48 -2.48 5.86
C LYS A 404 -0.20 -1.15 5.53
N VAL A 405 -0.98 -0.65 6.48
CA VAL A 405 -1.44 0.75 6.49
C VAL A 405 -0.83 1.40 7.72
N LEU A 406 -0.09 2.48 7.51
CA LEU A 406 0.61 3.21 8.56
C LEU A 406 0.26 4.71 8.47
N LYS A 407 0.53 5.46 9.52
CA LYS A 407 0.22 6.88 9.61
C LYS A 407 1.40 7.64 10.21
N PHE A 408 1.88 8.65 9.50
CA PHE A 408 3.11 9.38 9.84
C PHE A 408 3.03 10.87 9.50
N PRO A 409 3.79 11.73 10.20
CA PRO A 409 4.01 13.09 9.74
C PRO A 409 4.93 13.06 8.51
N TRP A 410 4.67 13.92 7.53
CA TRP A 410 5.53 14.06 6.36
C TRP A 410 5.55 15.48 5.82
N VAL A 411 6.74 15.97 5.47
CA VAL A 411 6.90 17.26 4.79
C VAL A 411 7.46 17.02 3.40
N GLY A 412 6.59 17.11 2.40
CA GLY A 412 6.94 16.96 1.00
C GLY A 412 7.16 18.31 0.32
N ARG A 413 8.34 18.46 -0.29
CA ARG A 413 8.84 19.62 -1.03
C ARG A 413 9.32 19.17 -2.42
N PRO A 414 8.41 18.71 -3.30
CA PRO A 414 8.75 18.12 -4.58
C PRO A 414 9.55 19.11 -5.46
N SER A 415 10.53 18.59 -6.20
CA SER A 415 11.31 19.41 -7.14
C SER A 415 10.60 19.69 -8.48
N THR A 416 9.41 19.11 -8.68
CA THR A 416 8.55 19.38 -9.84
C THR A 416 7.85 20.73 -9.69
N LYS A 417 7.28 21.26 -10.77
CA LYS A 417 6.41 22.45 -10.71
C LYS A 417 4.96 22.04 -10.43
N PRO A 418 4.15 22.93 -9.81
CA PRO A 418 2.70 22.79 -9.83
C PRO A 418 2.16 22.60 -11.25
N LYS A 419 1.05 21.88 -11.37
CA LYS A 419 0.33 21.66 -12.62
C LYS A 419 -0.95 22.48 -12.66
N VAL A 420 -1.32 22.91 -13.87
CA VAL A 420 -2.55 23.62 -14.16
C VAL A 420 -3.22 23.02 -15.39
N GLY A 421 -4.54 22.84 -15.32
CA GLY A 421 -5.39 22.40 -16.42
C GLY A 421 -6.64 23.24 -16.51
N THR A 422 -7.23 23.39 -17.70
CA THR A 422 -8.45 24.21 -17.88
C THR A 422 -9.53 23.47 -18.67
N ILE A 423 -10.79 23.57 -18.23
CA ILE A 423 -11.97 22.99 -18.90
C ILE A 423 -13.18 23.89 -18.68
N ASP A 424 -13.78 24.44 -19.75
CA ASP A 424 -15.03 25.23 -19.69
C ASP A 424 -15.02 26.34 -18.60
N GLY A 425 -13.94 27.13 -18.60
CA GLY A 425 -13.72 28.18 -17.61
C GLY A 425 -13.42 27.72 -16.19
N TRP A 426 -13.27 26.42 -15.94
CA TRP A 426 -12.63 25.92 -14.74
C TRP A 426 -11.12 25.89 -14.91
N VAL A 427 -10.41 26.32 -13.87
CA VAL A 427 -8.97 26.14 -13.70
C VAL A 427 -8.78 25.13 -12.57
N TYR A 428 -8.04 24.06 -12.87
CA TYR A 428 -7.65 23.02 -11.94
C TYR A 428 -6.17 23.14 -11.65
N MET A 429 -5.78 22.89 -10.40
CA MET A 429 -4.40 22.98 -9.94
C MET A 429 -4.07 21.90 -8.93
N SER A 430 -2.88 21.34 -9.04
CA SER A 430 -2.35 20.33 -8.12
C SER A 430 -0.82 20.40 -8.06
N TRP A 431 -0.24 19.79 -7.02
CA TRP A 431 1.20 19.61 -6.93
C TRP A 431 1.52 18.32 -6.18
N ASN A 432 1.84 17.27 -6.94
CA ASN A 432 2.07 15.94 -6.40
C ASN A 432 3.18 15.93 -5.33
N GLY A 433 2.80 15.67 -4.08
CA GLY A 433 3.67 15.63 -2.92
C GLY A 433 3.92 16.96 -2.21
N ALA A 434 3.40 18.09 -2.66
CA ALA A 434 3.60 19.35 -1.94
C ALA A 434 2.67 19.44 -0.72
N THR A 435 3.19 19.21 0.48
CA THR A 435 2.37 19.18 1.72
C THR A 435 2.19 20.57 2.34
N GLU A 436 3.07 21.52 2.02
CA GLU A 436 3.06 22.87 2.62
C GLU A 436 2.12 23.87 1.90
N VAL A 437 1.51 23.50 0.76
CA VAL A 437 0.57 24.38 0.03
C VAL A 437 -0.72 24.56 0.82
N LYS A 438 -1.07 25.82 1.11
CA LYS A 438 -2.33 26.21 1.76
C LYS A 438 -3.25 27.00 0.85
N PHE A 439 -2.71 27.89 0.03
CA PHE A 439 -3.49 28.62 -0.95
C PHE A 439 -2.88 28.51 -2.34
N TRP A 440 -3.74 28.74 -3.32
CA TRP A 440 -3.39 28.93 -4.71
C TRP A 440 -3.73 30.34 -5.14
N ILE A 441 -2.84 30.97 -5.90
CA ILE A 441 -3.10 32.23 -6.57
C ILE A 441 -3.15 31.95 -8.07
N VAL A 442 -4.34 32.09 -8.65
CA VAL A 442 -4.54 31.99 -10.11
C VAL A 442 -4.33 33.36 -10.71
N LYS A 443 -3.42 33.45 -11.68
CA LYS A 443 -3.07 34.68 -12.39
C LYS A 443 -3.47 34.58 -13.85
N GLY A 444 -4.31 35.50 -14.30
CA GLY A 444 -4.61 35.68 -15.72
C GLY A 444 -3.47 36.34 -16.49
N LEU A 445 -3.30 35.95 -17.76
CA LEU A 445 -2.25 36.44 -18.66
C LEU A 445 -2.81 36.67 -20.09
N ASP A 446 -2.35 37.74 -20.75
CA ASP A 446 -2.70 38.06 -22.15
C ASP A 446 -1.82 37.33 -23.17
N GLU A 447 -0.55 37.11 -22.83
CA GLU A 447 0.43 36.36 -23.64
C GLU A 447 1.15 35.31 -22.78
N ALA A 448 1.56 34.19 -23.38
CA ALA A 448 2.12 33.01 -22.72
C ALA A 448 3.50 33.20 -22.05
N GLY A 449 3.91 34.43 -21.74
CA GLY A 449 5.21 34.75 -21.16
C GLY A 449 5.39 36.20 -20.72
N ALA A 450 4.37 37.06 -20.82
CA ALA A 450 4.40 38.42 -20.30
C ALA A 450 3.48 38.50 -19.08
N GLU A 451 4.06 38.74 -17.90
CA GLU A 451 3.25 39.13 -16.74
C GLU A 451 2.51 40.42 -17.09
N LEU A 452 1.18 40.37 -17.04
CA LEU A 452 0.35 41.56 -17.12
C LEU A 452 0.81 42.56 -16.07
N GLN A 453 1.00 43.83 -16.44
CA GLN A 453 1.22 44.92 -15.46
C GLN A 453 0.02 45.07 -14.49
N ARG A 454 -1.10 44.38 -14.75
CA ARG A 454 -2.26 44.18 -13.90
C ARG A 454 -2.83 42.77 -14.13
N SER A 455 -2.23 41.74 -13.55
CA SER A 455 -2.92 40.44 -13.48
C SER A 455 -4.05 40.55 -12.45
N GLU A 456 -5.30 40.34 -12.88
CA GLU A 456 -6.37 40.02 -11.93
C GLU A 456 -6.00 38.69 -11.28
N GLU A 457 -5.91 38.66 -9.95
CA GLU A 457 -5.53 37.48 -9.18
C GLU A 457 -6.74 36.94 -8.44
N VAL A 458 -6.92 35.62 -8.49
CA VAL A 458 -7.92 34.91 -7.68
C VAL A 458 -7.17 34.04 -6.69
N GLN A 459 -7.37 34.31 -5.41
CA GLN A 459 -6.85 33.46 -4.34
C GLN A 459 -7.91 32.44 -3.93
N VAL A 460 -7.51 31.18 -3.82
CA VAL A 460 -8.38 30.06 -3.43
C VAL A 460 -7.65 29.16 -2.44
N GLU A 461 -8.35 28.69 -1.42
CA GLU A 461 -7.81 27.72 -0.47
C GLU A 461 -7.64 26.36 -1.14
N ARG A 462 -6.56 25.64 -0.79
CA ARG A 462 -6.34 24.29 -1.27
C ARG A 462 -7.48 23.38 -0.79
N ALA A 463 -8.14 22.74 -1.74
CA ALA A 463 -9.11 21.68 -1.49
C ALA A 463 -8.58 20.36 -2.06
N GLY A 464 -8.24 19.41 -1.19
CA GLY A 464 -7.75 18.07 -1.56
C GLY A 464 -6.44 18.06 -2.38
N PHE A 465 -6.33 17.09 -3.29
CA PHE A 465 -5.21 16.97 -4.22
C PHE A 465 -5.31 17.97 -5.37
N GLU A 466 -6.49 18.04 -5.99
CA GLU A 466 -6.78 18.89 -7.14
C GLU A 466 -7.83 19.94 -6.77
N THR A 467 -7.39 21.19 -6.71
CA THR A 467 -8.27 22.33 -6.40
C THR A 467 -8.84 22.88 -7.70
N GLY A 468 -10.15 23.13 -7.73
CA GLY A 468 -10.85 23.74 -8.86
C GLY A 468 -11.43 25.10 -8.52
N VAL A 469 -11.22 26.09 -9.40
CA VAL A 469 -11.89 27.40 -9.33
C VAL A 469 -12.44 27.79 -10.69
N LYS A 470 -13.62 28.40 -10.69
CA LYS A 470 -14.25 28.89 -11.92
C LYS A 470 -13.84 30.34 -12.15
N ILE A 471 -13.40 30.64 -13.37
CA ILE A 471 -12.98 31.96 -13.80
C ILE A 471 -13.86 32.46 -14.95
N ASP A 472 -13.84 33.77 -15.19
CA ASP A 472 -14.37 34.33 -16.43
C ASP A 472 -13.37 34.06 -17.56
N CYS A 473 -13.58 32.94 -18.25
CA CYS A 473 -12.67 32.43 -19.25
C CYS A 473 -12.49 33.40 -20.44
N GLN A 474 -13.43 34.33 -20.66
CA GLN A 474 -13.37 35.30 -21.75
C GLN A 474 -12.36 36.43 -21.47
N LYS A 475 -11.97 36.61 -20.21
CA LYS A 475 -11.05 37.68 -19.80
C LYS A 475 -9.58 37.32 -19.97
N TRP A 476 -9.23 36.05 -19.83
CA TRP A 476 -7.84 35.61 -19.76
C TRP A 476 -7.54 34.64 -20.90
N LYS A 477 -6.46 34.86 -21.64
CA LYS A 477 -6.03 33.96 -22.71
C LYS A 477 -5.22 32.79 -22.16
N TYR A 478 -4.38 33.06 -21.17
CA TYR A 478 -3.61 32.07 -20.43
C TYR A 478 -3.79 32.25 -18.92
N VAL A 479 -3.52 31.17 -18.19
CA VAL A 479 -3.47 31.16 -16.72
C VAL A 479 -2.19 30.51 -16.24
N LYS A 480 -1.67 31.01 -15.13
CA LYS A 480 -0.66 30.33 -14.31
C LYS A 480 -1.13 30.26 -12.87
N VAL A 481 -0.65 29.28 -12.13
CA VAL A 481 -0.97 29.13 -10.70
C VAL A 481 0.29 29.21 -9.86
N VAL A 482 0.20 29.93 -8.75
CA VAL A 482 1.25 30.07 -7.75
C VAL A 482 0.79 29.38 -6.48
N ALA A 483 1.59 28.44 -6.00
CA ALA A 483 1.38 27.77 -4.73
C ALA A 483 1.99 28.60 -3.60
N VAL A 484 1.22 28.83 -2.53
CA VAL A 484 1.69 29.57 -1.35
C VAL A 484 1.39 28.81 -0.05
N ASP A 485 2.25 28.99 0.93
CA ASP A 485 2.07 28.41 2.27
C ASP A 485 1.12 29.23 3.16
N ALA A 486 0.97 28.79 4.42
CA ALA A 486 0.13 29.44 5.43
C ALA A 486 0.53 30.91 5.70
N ASP A 487 1.82 31.23 5.56
CA ASP A 487 2.39 32.55 5.83
C ASP A 487 2.37 33.46 4.60
N GLY A 488 1.86 32.96 3.46
CA GLY A 488 1.78 33.68 2.19
C GLY A 488 3.10 33.69 1.40
N LYS A 489 4.08 32.86 1.77
CA LYS A 489 5.32 32.72 1.01
C LYS A 489 5.08 31.85 -0.21
N VAL A 490 5.64 32.28 -1.35
CA VAL A 490 5.61 31.52 -2.60
C VAL A 490 6.48 30.27 -2.48
N LEU A 491 5.87 29.12 -2.76
CA LEU A 491 6.53 27.81 -2.79
C LEU A 491 6.94 27.42 -4.20
N GLY A 492 6.11 27.73 -5.20
CA GLY A 492 6.36 27.38 -6.60
C GLY A 492 5.31 27.93 -7.55
N GLU A 493 5.62 27.89 -8.84
CA GLU A 493 4.78 28.42 -9.91
C GLU A 493 4.69 27.41 -11.07
N SER A 494 3.50 27.27 -11.64
CA SER A 494 3.27 26.41 -12.81
C SER A 494 3.79 27.03 -14.10
N ASP A 495 3.93 26.22 -15.14
CA ASP A 495 3.94 26.75 -16.51
C ASP A 495 2.53 27.31 -16.85
N ALA A 496 2.45 28.21 -17.82
CA ALA A 496 1.17 28.78 -18.25
C ALA A 496 0.35 27.79 -19.09
N ALA A 497 -0.96 27.73 -18.85
CA ALA A 497 -1.91 26.97 -19.66
C ALA A 497 -2.89 27.89 -20.39
N THR A 498 -3.27 27.51 -21.61
CA THR A 498 -4.32 28.20 -22.36
C THR A 498 -5.67 28.02 -21.66
N VAL A 499 -6.46 29.08 -21.59
CA VAL A 499 -7.82 29.04 -21.06
C VAL A 499 -8.79 28.51 -22.12
N ALA A 500 -9.51 27.43 -21.82
CA ALA A 500 -10.56 26.91 -22.67
C ALA A 500 -11.93 27.49 -22.29
N CYS A 501 -12.56 28.20 -23.23
CA CYS A 501 -13.94 28.71 -23.12
C CYS A 501 -14.98 27.88 -23.88
N GLU A 502 -14.55 26.84 -24.58
CA GLU A 502 -15.47 26.03 -25.35
C GLU A 502 -16.35 25.23 -24.39
N LYS A 503 -17.67 25.48 -24.45
CA LYS A 503 -18.66 24.56 -23.90
C LYS A 503 -18.33 23.20 -24.47
N LEU A 504 -18.12 22.19 -23.62
CA LEU A 504 -18.18 20.81 -24.06
C LEU A 504 -19.54 20.64 -24.75
N GLY A 505 -19.56 20.64 -26.08
CA GLY A 505 -20.71 20.27 -26.86
C GLY A 505 -20.92 18.78 -26.66
N ILE A 506 -21.52 18.38 -25.53
CA ILE A 506 -21.90 17.00 -25.17
C ILE A 506 -20.92 15.96 -25.76
N LEU A 507 -19.63 16.13 -25.52
CA LEU A 507 -18.66 15.08 -25.80
C LEU A 507 -18.69 14.17 -24.59
N LYS A 508 -19.63 13.21 -24.66
CA LYS A 508 -19.77 12.01 -23.82
C LYS A 508 -18.93 12.06 -22.54
N ALA A 509 -19.58 12.43 -21.43
CA ALA A 509 -19.30 11.71 -20.20
C ALA A 509 -19.49 10.23 -20.52
N ILE A 510 -18.39 9.51 -20.76
CA ILE A 510 -18.39 8.06 -20.75
C ILE A 510 -18.51 7.68 -19.28
N PHE A 511 -19.71 7.86 -18.73
CA PHE A 511 -20.21 6.86 -17.82
C PHE A 511 -20.29 5.59 -18.66
N VAL A 512 -19.39 4.64 -18.41
CA VAL A 512 -19.55 3.26 -18.89
C VAL A 512 -20.77 2.70 -18.17
N SER A 513 -21.95 3.05 -18.69
CA SER A 513 -23.16 2.27 -18.50
C SER A 513 -22.92 0.90 -19.17
N PRO A 514 -23.28 -0.23 -18.56
CA PRO A 514 -23.08 -1.57 -19.13
C PRO A 514 -23.86 -1.79 -20.44
N THR A 515 -24.70 -0.85 -20.87
CA THR A 515 -25.64 -1.04 -21.98
C THR A 515 -25.04 -0.86 -23.37
N ILE A 516 -23.86 -0.25 -23.52
CA ILE A 516 -23.21 -0.09 -24.85
C ILE A 516 -22.34 -1.31 -25.24
N SER A 517 -22.07 -2.22 -24.29
CA SER A 517 -21.29 -3.44 -24.54
C SER A 517 -21.99 -4.43 -25.50
N LEU A 518 -23.32 -4.50 -25.50
CA LEU A 518 -24.03 -5.54 -26.25
C LEU A 518 -23.89 -5.41 -27.77
N ILE A 519 -23.92 -4.18 -28.31
CA ILE A 519 -23.82 -3.93 -29.76
C ILE A 519 -22.38 -4.15 -30.23
N GLY A 520 -21.39 -3.71 -29.45
CA GLY A 520 -19.97 -3.96 -29.75
C GLY A 520 -19.61 -5.45 -29.70
N PHE A 521 -20.16 -6.18 -28.72
CA PHE A 521 -19.98 -7.62 -28.60
C PHE A 521 -20.68 -8.38 -29.76
N LEU A 522 -21.89 -7.98 -30.14
CA LEU A 522 -22.60 -8.56 -31.29
C LEU A 522 -21.85 -8.33 -32.60
N VAL A 523 -21.31 -7.13 -32.83
CA VAL A 523 -20.53 -6.82 -34.04
C VAL A 523 -19.22 -7.61 -34.06
N ASN A 524 -18.47 -7.67 -32.95
CA ASN A 524 -17.24 -8.46 -32.88
C ASN A 524 -17.52 -9.97 -33.02
N PHE A 525 -18.58 -10.49 -32.40
CA PHE A 525 -18.99 -11.88 -32.53
C PHE A 525 -19.37 -12.24 -33.97
N LEU A 526 -20.16 -11.41 -34.65
CA LEU A 526 -20.49 -11.57 -36.06
C LEU A 526 -19.24 -11.55 -36.95
N THR A 527 -18.29 -10.67 -36.65
CA THR A 527 -17.03 -10.57 -37.41
C THR A 527 -16.18 -11.83 -37.26
N VAL A 528 -16.05 -12.36 -36.04
CA VAL A 528 -15.32 -13.61 -35.76
C VAL A 528 -16.01 -14.82 -36.42
N VAL A 529 -17.34 -14.89 -36.38
CA VAL A 529 -18.11 -15.96 -37.05
C VAL A 529 -17.92 -15.90 -38.57
N LEU A 530 -17.96 -14.70 -39.17
CA LEU A 530 -17.74 -14.52 -40.61
C LEU A 530 -16.31 -14.86 -41.04
N LEU A 531 -15.30 -14.46 -40.25
CA LEU A 531 -13.89 -14.82 -40.49
C LEU A 531 -13.66 -16.32 -40.33
N GLY A 532 -14.28 -16.95 -39.33
CA GLY A 532 -14.25 -18.41 -39.14
C GLY A 532 -14.90 -19.17 -40.29
N ALA A 533 -16.05 -18.69 -40.79
CA ALA A 533 -16.73 -19.27 -41.94
C ALA A 533 -15.92 -19.12 -43.24
N ALA A 534 -15.26 -17.96 -43.43
CA ALA A 534 -14.37 -17.71 -44.56
C ALA A 534 -13.13 -18.62 -44.50
N ALA A 535 -12.48 -18.74 -43.33
CA ALA A 535 -11.34 -19.63 -43.12
C ALA A 535 -11.72 -21.10 -43.34
N TYR A 536 -12.89 -21.53 -42.85
CA TYR A 536 -13.42 -22.88 -43.07
C TYR A 536 -13.69 -23.16 -44.56
N SER A 537 -14.25 -22.18 -45.27
CA SER A 537 -14.52 -22.29 -46.71
C SER A 537 -13.23 -22.36 -47.51
N LEU A 538 -12.21 -21.57 -47.14
CA LEU A 538 -10.88 -21.61 -47.75
C LEU A 538 -10.19 -22.95 -47.48
N TRP A 539 -10.27 -23.46 -46.24
CA TRP A 539 -9.73 -24.76 -45.86
C TRP A 539 -10.42 -25.89 -46.64
N ARG A 540 -11.76 -25.89 -46.73
CA ARG A 540 -12.52 -26.84 -47.56
C ARG A 540 -12.13 -26.76 -49.03
N PHE A 541 -11.92 -25.56 -49.57
CA PHE A 541 -11.47 -25.38 -50.95
C PHE A 541 -10.07 -25.97 -51.18
N VAL A 542 -9.12 -25.71 -50.28
CA VAL A 542 -7.76 -26.26 -50.34
C VAL A 542 -7.76 -27.79 -50.20
N VAL A 543 -8.54 -28.34 -49.27
CA VAL A 543 -8.68 -29.79 -49.08
C VAL A 543 -9.31 -30.45 -50.31
N ARG A 544 -10.38 -29.87 -50.88
CA ARG A 544 -10.97 -30.35 -52.14
C ARG A 544 -9.96 -30.29 -53.28
N ARG A 545 -9.21 -29.18 -53.43
CA ARG A 545 -8.20 -29.03 -54.49
C ARG A 545 -7.06 -30.05 -54.37
N ARG A 546 -6.59 -30.32 -53.14
CA ARG A 546 -5.59 -31.37 -52.85
C ARG A 546 -6.13 -32.80 -53.03
N GLY A 547 -7.41 -33.01 -52.78
CA GLY A 547 -8.10 -34.29 -53.07
C GLY A 547 -8.21 -34.55 -54.58
N TYR A 548 -8.59 -33.55 -55.37
CA TYR A 548 -8.65 -33.64 -56.82
C TYR A 548 -7.28 -33.84 -57.48
N SER A 549 -6.21 -33.18 -56.97
CA SER A 549 -4.86 -33.38 -57.51
C SER A 549 -4.30 -34.78 -57.23
N LYS A 550 -4.68 -35.40 -56.09
CA LYS A 550 -4.30 -36.79 -55.78
C LYS A 550 -5.10 -37.83 -56.60
N LEU A 551 -6.35 -37.52 -56.97
CA LEU A 551 -7.15 -38.37 -57.85
C LEU A 551 -6.67 -38.33 -59.32
N GLN A 552 -6.12 -37.20 -59.79
CA GLN A 552 -5.52 -37.10 -61.13
C GLN A 552 -4.16 -37.82 -61.26
N GLN A 553 -3.42 -38.02 -60.17
CA GLN A 553 -2.18 -38.82 -60.17
C GLN A 553 -2.43 -40.34 -60.07
N PHE A 554 -3.66 -40.78 -59.80
CA PHE A 554 -4.03 -42.20 -59.74
C PHE A 554 -4.55 -42.74 -61.09
N TRP A 555 -4.75 -41.88 -62.09
CA TRP A 555 -5.31 -42.22 -63.42
C TRP A 555 -4.46 -41.65 -64.58
N ALA A 556 -3.16 -41.44 -64.36
CA ALA A 556 -2.18 -41.05 -65.37
C ALA A 556 -0.95 -41.98 -65.31
#